data_AF-A0A7K4DC78-F1
#
_entry.id   AF-A0A7K4DC78-F1
#
_cell.length_a   1.000
_cell.length_b   1.000
_cell.length_c   1.000
_cell.angle_alpha   90.00
_cell.angle_beta   90.00
_cell.angle_gamma   90.00
#
_symmetry.space_group_name_H-M   'P 1'
#
loop_
_entity.id
_entity.type
_entity.pdbx_description
1 polymer ?
#
loop_
_entity_poly.entity_id
_entity_poly.type
_entity_poly.pdbx_seq_one_letter_code
_entity_poly.pdbx_strand_id
1 'polypeptide(L)' 'MKIKVSQIIGVLVALIGFLLMSSSIFGIKLDFIPIENGIFSLGLVIIVIGLIIAAKIPSNEDY' A
#
# COMPACT_ATOMS: atom_id res chain seq x y z
N MET A 1 -13.69 -15.19 -12.81
CA MET A 1 -13.27 -14.51 -11.56
C MET A 1 -13.57 -13.02 -11.73
N LYS A 2 -14.53 -12.44 -10.99
CA LYS A 2 -14.91 -11.03 -11.14
C LYS A 2 -14.01 -10.21 -10.22
N ILE A 3 -12.97 -9.57 -10.77
CA ILE A 3 -12.06 -8.71 -9.99
C ILE A 3 -12.87 -7.53 -9.48
N LYS A 4 -12.95 -7.36 -8.16
CA LYS A 4 -13.64 -6.20 -7.56
C LYS A 4 -12.73 -4.97 -7.63
N VAL A 5 -13.34 -3.80 -7.80
CA VAL A 5 -12.61 -2.51 -7.82
C VAL A 5 -11.81 -2.32 -6.52
N SER A 6 -12.32 -2.80 -5.38
CA SER A 6 -11.61 -2.79 -4.10
C SER A 6 -10.29 -3.57 -4.13
N GLN A 7 -10.22 -4.69 -4.87
CA GLN A 7 -8.97 -5.45 -5.02
C GLN A 7 -7.93 -4.65 -5.80
N ILE A 8 -8.35 -4.00 -6.88
CA ILE A 8 -7.48 -3.16 -7.70
C ILE A 8 -6.94 -1.99 -6.87
N ILE A 9 -7.82 -1.31 -6.12
CA ILE A 9 -7.43 -0.21 -5.22
C ILE A 9 -6.45 -0.70 -4.15
N GLY A 10 -6.73 -1.82 -3.49
CA GLY A 10 -5.85 -2.37 -2.46
C GLY A 10 -4.46 -2.70 -2.98
N VAL A 11 -4.36 -3.31 -4.17
CA VAL A 11 -3.08 -3.60 -4.82
C VAL A 11 -2.32 -2.33 -5.18
N LEU A 12 -3.00 -1.29 -5.70
CA LEU A 12 -2.37 0.01 -5.99
C LEU A 12 -1.83 0.67 -4.72
N VAL A 13 -2.59 0.64 -3.63
CA VAL A 13 -2.15 1.16 -2.32
C VAL A 13 -0.92 0.39 -1.83
N ALA A 14 -0.92 -0.95 -1.94
CA ALA A 14 0.22 -1.77 -1.55
C ALA A 14 1.47 -1.47 -2.39
N LEU A 15 1.31 -1.23 -3.70
CA LEU A 15 2.40 -0.83 -4.59
C LEU A 15 3.01 0.51 -4.18
N ILE A 16 2.20 1.50 -3.82
CA ILE A 16 2.69 2.81 -3.34
C ILE A 16 3.50 2.64 -2.05
N GLY A 17 3.01 1.83 -1.10
CA GLY A 17 3.75 1.53 0.12
C GLY A 17 5.08 0.82 -0.15
N PHE A 18 5.09 -0.10 -1.12
CA PHE A 18 6.31 -0.79 -1.55
C PHE A 18 7.33 0.16 -2.20
N LEU A 19 6.88 1.11 -3.02
CA LEU A 19 7.75 2.13 -3.61
C LEU A 19 8.37 3.03 -2.54
N LEU A 20 7.59 3.45 -1.54
CA LEU A 20 8.08 4.23 -0.41
C LEU A 20 9.10 3.45 0.41
N MET A 21 8.79 2.20 0.78
CA MET A 21 9.72 1.33 1.50
C MET A 21 11.01 1.11 0.71
N SER A 22 10.91 0.83 -0.59
CA SER A 22 12.06 0.60 -1.47
C SER A 22 12.91 1.86 -1.62
N SER A 23 12.29 3.04 -1.75
CA SER A 23 13.02 4.32 -1.84
C SER A 23 13.92 4.55 -0.62
N SER A 24 13.46 4.14 0.57
CA SER A 24 14.25 4.19 1.80
C SER A 24 15.43 3.21 1.81
N ILE A 25 15.32 2.06 1.14
CA ILE A 25 16.40 1.06 1.04
C ILE A 25 17.47 1.51 0.05
N PHE A 26 17.04 2.03 -1.11
CA PHE A 26 17.95 2.49 -2.17
C PHE A 26 18.51 3.90 -1.95
N GLY A 27 18.14 4.57 -0.85
CA GLY A 27 18.61 5.92 -0.54
C GLY A 27 18.10 7.00 -1.49
N ILE A 28 16.97 6.74 -2.17
CA ILE A 28 16.33 7.71 -3.05
C ILE A 28 15.69 8.78 -2.18
N LYS A 29 16.21 10.01 -2.23
CA LYS A 29 15.65 11.14 -1.49
C LYS A 29 14.29 11.51 -2.09
N LEU A 30 13.25 11.39 -1.29
CA LEU A 30 11.92 11.92 -1.61
C LEU A 30 11.87 13.36 -1.09
N ASP A 31 12.43 14.31 -1.85
CA ASP A 31 12.55 15.72 -1.45
C ASP A 31 11.19 16.42 -1.18
N PHE A 32 10.09 15.77 -1.56
CA PHE A 32 8.72 16.23 -1.36
C PHE A 32 8.07 15.74 -0.05
N ILE A 33 8.71 14.82 0.70
CA ILE A 33 8.17 14.32 1.97
C ILE A 33 9.10 14.76 3.12
N PRO A 34 8.65 15.64 4.04
CA PRO A 34 9.46 16.14 5.15
C PRO A 34 9.56 15.10 6.28
N ILE A 35 9.98 13.87 5.97
CA ILE A 35 10.16 12.77 6.92
C ILE A 35 11.60 12.26 6.76
N GLU A 36 12.50 12.71 7.64
CA GLU A 36 13.91 12.31 7.61
C GLU A 36 14.11 10.84 8.01
N ASN A 37 13.26 10.33 8.92
CA ASN A 37 13.32 8.98 9.45
C ASN A 37 11.91 8.38 9.51
N GLY A 38 11.75 7.13 9.08
CA GLY A 38 10.47 6.41 9.19
C GLY A 38 9.69 6.24 7.87
N ILE A 39 10.23 6.67 6.72
CA ILE A 39 9.67 6.37 5.39
C ILE A 39 9.53 4.86 5.19
N PHE A 40 10.52 4.09 5.65
CA PHE A 40 10.46 2.63 5.63
C PHE A 40 9.23 2.08 6.38
N SER A 41 9.06 2.49 7.64
CA SER A 41 7.95 2.06 8.50
C SER A 41 6.60 2.50 7.93
N LEU A 42 6.51 3.72 7.41
CA LEU A 42 5.34 4.26 6.74
C LEU A 42 4.98 3.41 5.51
N GLY A 43 5.97 3.11 4.65
CA GLY A 43 5.80 2.26 3.48
C GLY A 43 5.27 0.87 3.87
N LEU A 44 5.82 0.27 4.91
CA LEU A 44 5.39 -1.03 5.43
C LEU A 44 3.93 -1.01 5.93
N VAL A 45 3.54 0.03 6.68
CA VAL A 45 2.16 0.20 7.15
C VAL A 45 1.20 0.33 5.95
N ILE A 46 1.56 1.13 4.94
CA ILE A 46 0.76 1.32 3.73
C ILE A 46 0.62 -0.01 2.96
N ILE A 47 1.68 -0.82 2.87
CA ILE A 47 1.62 -2.17 2.27
C ILE A 47 0.60 -3.03 3.00
N VAL A 48 0.68 -3.11 4.33
CA VAL A 48 -0.25 -3.91 5.14
C VAL A 48 -1.69 -3.46 4.94
N ILE A 49 -1.96 -2.15 4.93
CA ILE A 49 -3.31 -1.60 4.68
C ILE A 49 -3.79 -1.95 3.27
N GLY A 50 -2.96 -1.76 2.24
CA GLY A 50 -3.30 -2.08 0.86
C GLY A 50 -3.61 -3.57 0.68
N LEU A 51 -2.81 -4.44 1.31
CA LEU A 51 -3.05 -5.87 1.33
C LEU A 51 -4.34 -6.23 2.06
N ILE A 52 -4.67 -5.60 3.18
CA ILE A 52 -5.95 -5.82 3.88
C ILE A 52 -7.13 -5.41 2.98
N ILE A 53 -7.03 -4.29 2.26
CA ILE A 53 -8.07 -3.83 1.33
C ILE A 53 -8.20 -4.81 0.15
N ALA A 54 -7.08 -5.28 -0.40
CA ALA A 54 -7.05 -6.23 -1.50
C ALA A 54 -7.54 -7.64 -1.10
N ALA A 55 -7.24 -8.03 0.14
CA ALA A 55 -7.58 -9.32 0.71
C ALA A 55 -8.95 -9.32 1.39
N LYS A 56 -9.60 -8.16 1.60
CA LYS A 56 -10.98 -8.11 2.11
C LYS A 56 -11.89 -8.80 1.10
N ILE A 57 -12.10 -10.07 1.43
CA ILE A 57 -13.07 -11.04 0.92
C ILE A 57 -14.43 -10.34 0.79
N PRO A 58 -15.24 -10.69 -0.23
CA PRO A 58 -16.62 -10.21 -0.35
C PRO A 58 -17.31 -10.33 1.02
N SER A 59 -17.61 -9.21 1.67
CA SER A 59 -18.74 -9.22 2.62
C SER A 59 -19.94 -9.63 1.78
N ASN A 60 -20.57 -10.73 2.14
CA ASN A 60 -21.85 -11.19 1.61
C ASN A 60 -22.92 -10.13 1.94
N GLU A 61 -22.88 -8.99 1.28
CA GLU A 61 -23.94 -7.96 1.30
C GLU A 61 -24.77 -7.99 0.02
N ASP A 62 -24.72 -9.11 -0.71
CA ASP A 62 -25.59 -9.41 -1.86
C ASP A 62 -26.49 -10.64 -1.56
N TYR A 63 -27.08 -10.70 -0.37
CA TYR A 63 -28.25 -11.56 -0.08
C TYR A 63 -29.38 -10.75 0.54
#